data_AF-A0AAD4EEJ8-F1
#
_entry.id   AF-A0AAD4EEJ8-F1
#
_cell.length_a   1.000
_cell.length_b   1.000
_cell.length_c   1.000
_cell.angle_alpha   90.00
_cell.angle_beta   90.00
_cell.angle_gamma   90.00
#
_symmetry.space_group_name_H-M   'P 1'
#
loop_
_entity.id
_entity.type
_entity.pdbx_description
1 polymer ?
#
loop_
_entity_poly.entity_id
_entity_poly.type
_entity_poly.pdbx_seq_one_letter_code
_entity_poly.pdbx_strand_id
1 'polypeptide(L)'
;MAEVDFKQANESYAASFGDNGKLSIPPSKHLVVVTCMDARLNPEEFLGLNVGEAHIIRNAGGLAKESLRSIIISQRLLGTKDVLVIHHSDCGMLTFSDEQLRSKVTNAHPGDTSVSEAVNDLQFGPFPDLDRSVKDDVTFLKNHPLVLKEGNITGWVYEVETGKIREVA
;
A
#
# COMPACT_ATOMS: atom_id res chain seq x y z
N MET A 1 2.58 21.06 -17.53
CA MET A 1 3.06 19.66 -17.57
C MET A 1 3.47 19.41 -19.01
N ALA A 2 4.70 18.97 -19.30
CA ALA A 2 4.95 18.39 -20.61
C ALA A 2 3.93 17.25 -20.79
N GLU A 3 3.26 17.21 -21.94
CA GLU A 3 2.28 16.18 -22.24
C GLU A 3 3.02 14.84 -22.25
N VAL A 4 2.93 14.09 -21.15
CA VAL A 4 3.52 12.76 -21.08
C VAL A 4 2.69 11.88 -21.97
N ASP A 5 3.25 11.48 -23.11
CA ASP A 5 2.61 10.49 -23.97
C ASP A 5 2.78 9.11 -23.34
N PHE A 6 1.80 8.74 -22.53
CA PHE A 6 1.74 7.42 -21.91
C PHE A 6 1.75 6.27 -22.94
N LYS A 7 1.28 6.49 -24.18
CA LYS A 7 1.35 5.47 -25.23
C LYS A 7 2.78 5.26 -25.67
N GLN A 8 3.52 6.33 -25.94
CA GLN A 8 4.92 6.23 -26.36
C GLN A 8 5.82 5.59 -25.28
N ALA A 9 5.61 5.98 -24.01
CA ALA A 9 6.32 5.35 -22.90
C ALA A 9 6.01 3.84 -22.82
N ASN A 10 4.73 3.46 -22.99
CA ASN A 10 4.31 2.06 -22.99
C ASN A 10 4.84 1.26 -24.20
N GLU A 11 4.93 1.86 -25.39
CA GLU A 11 5.55 1.20 -26.56
C GLU A 11 7.00 0.82 -26.28
N SER A 12 7.75 1.72 -25.62
CA SER A 12 9.12 1.44 -25.20
C SER A 12 9.19 0.31 -24.18
N TYR A 13 8.30 0.31 -23.16
CA TYR A 13 8.18 -0.78 -22.21
C TYR A 13 7.84 -2.12 -22.89
N ALA A 14 6.86 -2.12 -23.80
CA ALA A 14 6.38 -3.29 -24.52
C ALA A 14 7.49 -3.92 -25.38
N ALA A 15 8.35 -3.11 -25.99
CA ALA A 15 9.52 -3.59 -26.74
C ALA A 15 10.52 -4.35 -25.86
N SER A 16 10.62 -4.00 -24.57
CA SER A 16 11.46 -4.68 -23.57
C SER A 16 10.72 -5.73 -22.71
N PHE A 17 9.45 -6.02 -23.01
CA PHE A 17 8.58 -6.84 -22.16
C PHE A 17 9.04 -8.31 -22.01
N GLY A 18 9.78 -8.81 -23.00
CA GLY A 18 10.36 -10.16 -22.98
C GLY A 18 9.32 -11.25 -22.77
N ASP A 19 9.63 -12.21 -21.88
CA ASP A 19 8.79 -13.36 -21.59
C ASP A 19 7.79 -13.13 -20.44
N ASN A 20 7.65 -11.89 -19.93
CA ASN A 20 6.78 -11.59 -18.79
C ASN A 20 5.31 -11.97 -19.04
N GLY A 21 4.87 -12.04 -20.29
CA GLY A 21 3.51 -12.48 -20.67
C GLY A 21 3.24 -13.98 -20.44
N LYS A 22 4.27 -14.78 -20.14
CA LYS A 22 4.17 -16.22 -19.86
C LYS A 22 4.17 -16.54 -18.36
N LEU A 23 4.33 -15.53 -17.51
CA LEU A 23 4.36 -15.71 -16.06
C LEU A 23 2.99 -16.20 -15.54
N SER A 24 3.04 -17.01 -14.48
CA SER A 24 1.82 -17.54 -13.85
C SER A 24 1.10 -16.47 -13.04
N ILE A 25 -0.21 -16.61 -12.88
CA ILE A 25 -1.03 -15.69 -12.05
C ILE A 25 -0.59 -15.72 -10.57
N PRO A 26 -0.35 -16.88 -9.92
CA PRO A 26 0.13 -16.90 -8.55
C PRO A 26 1.55 -16.30 -8.43
N PRO A 27 1.80 -15.40 -7.44
CA PRO A 27 3.12 -14.83 -7.23
C PRO A 27 4.14 -15.90 -6.83
N SER A 28 5.28 -15.93 -7.52
CA SER A 28 6.26 -17.02 -7.35
C SER A 28 6.95 -17.04 -5.98
N LYS A 29 7.05 -15.90 -5.28
CA LYS A 29 7.57 -15.85 -3.90
C LYS A 29 6.50 -16.01 -2.83
N HIS A 30 5.24 -16.26 -3.22
CA HIS A 30 4.12 -16.37 -2.28
C HIS A 30 4.01 -15.17 -1.32
N LEU A 31 4.34 -13.97 -1.81
CA LEU A 31 4.48 -12.76 -1.01
C LEU A 31 3.41 -11.71 -1.34
N VAL A 32 2.91 -11.04 -0.30
CA VAL A 32 2.17 -9.78 -0.40
C VAL A 32 2.98 -8.66 0.22
N VAL A 33 3.13 -7.56 -0.50
CA VAL A 33 3.66 -6.29 0.01
C VAL A 33 2.51 -5.31 0.14
N VAL A 34 2.33 -4.76 1.33
CA VAL A 34 1.39 -3.67 1.62
C VAL A 34 2.22 -2.42 1.89
N THR A 35 2.04 -1.37 1.09
CA THR A 35 2.80 -0.13 1.26
C THR A 35 2.03 1.12 0.84
N CYS A 36 2.61 2.29 1.04
CA CYS A 36 1.98 3.56 0.72
C CYS A 36 1.93 3.82 -0.79
N MET A 37 0.93 4.60 -1.23
CA MET A 37 0.81 5.13 -2.58
C MET A 37 1.80 6.28 -2.91
N ASP A 38 2.69 6.62 -1.99
CA ASP A 38 3.66 7.71 -2.15
C ASP A 38 4.49 7.55 -3.42
N ALA A 39 4.54 8.62 -4.23
CA ALA A 39 5.16 8.61 -5.55
C ALA A 39 6.69 8.39 -5.53
N ARG A 40 7.33 8.51 -4.36
CA ARG A 40 8.77 8.28 -4.17
C ARG A 40 9.10 6.79 -4.00
N LEU A 41 8.10 5.93 -3.80
CA LEU A 41 8.29 4.50 -3.57
C LEU A 41 8.10 3.70 -4.86
N ASN A 42 9.15 2.95 -5.21
CA ASN A 42 9.11 1.86 -6.20
C ASN A 42 9.40 0.52 -5.47
N PRO A 43 8.35 -0.14 -4.91
CA PRO A 43 8.54 -1.29 -4.02
C PRO A 43 9.16 -2.49 -4.70
N GLU A 44 8.91 -2.70 -5.98
CA GLU A 44 9.57 -3.75 -6.74
C GLU A 44 11.09 -3.53 -6.79
N GLU A 45 11.54 -2.30 -7.05
CA GLU A 45 12.97 -1.97 -7.11
C GLU A 45 13.66 -2.05 -5.75
N PHE A 46 13.13 -1.40 -4.71
CA PHE A 46 13.84 -1.36 -3.42
C PHE A 46 13.80 -2.70 -2.66
N LEU A 47 12.88 -3.60 -3.00
CA LEU A 47 12.85 -4.98 -2.46
C LEU A 47 13.60 -5.98 -3.36
N GLY A 48 14.08 -5.57 -4.53
CA GLY A 48 14.72 -6.46 -5.50
C GLY A 48 13.78 -7.53 -6.03
N LEU A 49 12.52 -7.17 -6.28
CA LEU A 49 11.49 -8.06 -6.82
C LEU A 49 11.39 -7.94 -8.34
N ASN A 50 11.29 -9.08 -9.00
CA ASN A 50 10.98 -9.16 -10.42
C ASN A 50 9.46 -9.19 -10.66
N VAL A 51 9.06 -8.94 -11.91
CA VAL A 51 7.67 -9.08 -12.35
C VAL A 51 7.16 -10.49 -12.02
N GLY A 52 5.97 -10.58 -11.42
CA GLY A 52 5.32 -11.84 -11.05
C GLY A 52 5.79 -12.47 -9.73
N GLU A 53 6.68 -11.82 -8.98
CA GLU A 53 7.20 -12.41 -7.73
C GLU A 53 6.33 -12.15 -6.50
N ALA A 54 5.65 -11.00 -6.41
CA ALA A 54 4.81 -10.62 -5.28
C ALA A 54 3.56 -9.87 -5.74
N HIS A 55 2.50 -9.88 -4.91
CA HIS A 55 1.43 -8.89 -5.02
C HIS A 55 1.82 -7.61 -4.30
N ILE A 56 1.67 -6.47 -4.96
CA ILE A 56 1.91 -5.14 -4.39
C ILE A 56 0.56 -4.44 -4.20
N ILE A 57 0.18 -4.21 -2.94
CA ILE A 57 -1.04 -3.49 -2.57
C ILE A 57 -0.64 -2.11 -2.04
N ARG A 58 -1.18 -1.05 -2.66
CA ARG A 58 -0.84 0.33 -2.31
C ARG A 58 -2.09 1.14 -1.99
N ASN A 59 -2.08 1.88 -0.89
CA ASN A 59 -3.11 2.85 -0.50
C ASN A 59 -2.48 4.03 0.27
N ALA A 60 -3.27 5.00 0.70
CA ALA A 60 -2.77 6.12 1.51
C ALA A 60 -2.26 5.61 2.86
N GLY A 61 -0.96 5.73 3.12
CA GLY A 61 -0.33 5.28 4.37
C GLY A 61 0.15 3.83 4.38
N GLY A 62 -0.33 2.98 3.47
CA GLY A 62 -0.03 1.54 3.49
C GLY A 62 -0.86 0.77 4.53
N LEU A 63 -2.07 1.26 4.82
CA LEU A 63 -2.93 0.73 5.87
C LEU A 63 -3.36 -0.71 5.58
N ALA A 64 -3.06 -1.61 6.53
CA ALA A 64 -3.40 -3.02 6.43
C ALA A 64 -4.92 -3.27 6.47
N LYS A 65 -5.65 -2.45 7.25
CA LYS A 65 -7.11 -2.56 7.37
C LYS A 65 -7.83 -2.39 6.03
N GLU A 66 -7.41 -1.39 5.24
CA GLU A 66 -7.96 -1.15 3.89
C GLU A 66 -7.48 -2.21 2.88
N SER A 67 -6.27 -2.74 3.08
CA SER A 67 -5.68 -3.79 2.25
C SER A 67 -6.25 -5.19 2.51
N LEU A 68 -6.99 -5.39 3.60
CA LEU A 68 -7.42 -6.71 4.10
C LEU A 68 -8.13 -7.54 3.03
N ARG A 69 -9.08 -6.96 2.29
CA ARG A 69 -9.82 -7.65 1.22
C ARG A 69 -8.87 -8.26 0.18
N SER A 70 -7.86 -7.48 -0.24
CA SER A 70 -6.87 -7.89 -1.24
C SER A 70 -5.91 -8.94 -0.68
N ILE A 71 -5.48 -8.81 0.59
CA ILE A 71 -4.66 -9.81 1.28
C ILE A 71 -5.38 -11.17 1.32
N ILE A 72 -6.67 -11.18 1.67
CA ILE A 72 -7.47 -12.42 1.74
C ILE A 72 -7.53 -13.10 0.36
N ILE A 73 -7.83 -12.35 -0.70
CA ILE A 73 -7.86 -12.89 -2.06
C ILE A 73 -6.50 -13.48 -2.43
N SER A 74 -5.43 -12.73 -2.19
CA SER A 74 -4.07 -13.17 -2.47
C SER A 74 -3.73 -14.49 -1.76
N GLN A 75 -4.05 -14.58 -0.47
CA GLN A 75 -3.75 -15.76 0.33
C GLN A 75 -4.62 -16.97 -0.07
N ARG A 76 -5.93 -16.77 -0.22
CA ARG A 76 -6.89 -17.87 -0.41
C ARG A 76 -6.94 -18.39 -1.83
N LEU A 77 -6.78 -17.51 -2.82
CA LEU A 77 -6.94 -17.86 -4.23
C LEU A 77 -5.62 -17.96 -4.97
N LEU A 78 -4.59 -17.22 -4.53
CA LEU A 78 -3.33 -17.05 -5.27
C LEU A 78 -2.12 -17.57 -4.47
N GLY A 79 -2.36 -18.21 -3.33
CA GLY A 79 -1.38 -19.01 -2.60
C GLY A 79 -0.29 -18.22 -1.88
N THR A 80 -0.43 -16.91 -1.69
CA THR A 80 0.54 -16.15 -0.89
C THR A 80 0.43 -16.53 0.59
N LYS A 81 1.55 -16.48 1.32
CA LYS A 81 1.63 -16.80 2.74
C LYS A 81 2.21 -15.64 3.53
N ASP A 82 3.32 -15.10 3.03
CA ASP A 82 4.04 -14.01 3.70
C ASP A 82 3.42 -12.64 3.37
N VAL A 83 3.43 -11.75 4.36
CA VAL A 83 3.00 -10.35 4.23
C VAL A 83 4.06 -9.41 4.79
N LEU A 84 4.49 -8.46 3.96
CA LEU A 84 5.36 -7.35 4.36
C LEU A 84 4.51 -6.09 4.43
N VAL A 85 4.44 -5.46 5.61
CA VAL A 85 3.83 -4.14 5.80
C VAL A 85 4.95 -3.10 5.80
N ILE A 86 4.91 -2.14 4.89
CA ILE A 86 5.96 -1.14 4.72
C ILE A 86 5.35 0.26 4.71
N HIS A 87 5.51 1.01 5.80
CA HIS A 87 5.21 2.45 5.80
C HIS A 87 6.49 3.23 5.47
N HIS A 88 6.45 4.56 5.45
CA HIS A 88 7.63 5.36 5.12
C HIS A 88 7.77 6.65 5.91
N SER A 89 8.99 7.16 6.02
CA SER A 89 9.28 8.49 6.57
C SER A 89 8.66 9.59 5.69
N ASP A 90 8.37 10.75 6.31
CA ASP A 90 7.74 11.89 5.63
C ASP A 90 6.43 11.52 4.91
N CYS A 91 5.63 10.65 5.53
CA CYS A 91 4.32 10.26 5.03
C CYS A 91 3.28 11.36 5.25
N GLY A 92 2.50 11.67 4.21
CA GLY A 92 1.39 12.63 4.30
C GLY A 92 0.36 12.28 5.40
N MET A 93 0.20 10.99 5.71
CA MET A 93 -0.72 10.51 6.77
C MET A 93 -0.30 10.89 8.19
N LEU A 94 0.93 11.40 8.38
CA LEU A 94 1.41 11.98 9.65
C LEU A 94 0.98 13.44 9.84
N THR A 95 0.47 14.10 8.79
CA THR A 95 0.37 15.57 8.73
C THR A 95 -1.01 16.12 9.02
N PHE A 96 -1.99 15.26 9.28
CA PHE A 96 -3.38 15.66 9.49
C PHE A 96 -4.14 14.72 10.42
N SER A 97 -5.34 15.13 10.85
CA SER A 97 -6.34 14.29 11.51
C SER A 97 -7.59 14.12 10.63
N ASP A 98 -8.37 13.06 10.88
CA ASP A 98 -9.66 12.83 10.22
C ASP A 98 -10.56 14.08 10.27
N GLU A 99 -10.63 14.74 11.43
CA GLU A 99 -11.43 15.96 11.63
C GLU A 99 -10.96 17.11 10.73
N GLN A 100 -9.64 17.32 10.62
CA GLN A 100 -9.07 18.36 9.77
C GLN A 100 -9.40 18.11 8.30
N LEU A 101 -9.28 16.87 7.83
CA LEU A 101 -9.58 16.53 6.44
C LEU A 101 -11.09 16.63 6.14
N ARG A 102 -11.95 16.09 7.03
CA ARG A 102 -13.41 16.24 6.90
C ARG A 102 -13.81 17.70 6.80
N SER A 103 -13.31 18.53 7.72
CA SER A 103 -13.57 19.97 7.73
C SER A 103 -13.10 20.66 6.46
N LYS A 104 -11.93 20.27 5.93
CA LYS A 104 -11.41 20.83 4.68
C LYS A 104 -12.30 20.50 3.49
N VAL A 105 -12.82 19.27 3.41
CA VAL A 105 -13.73 18.84 2.34
C VAL A 105 -15.09 19.52 2.46
N THR A 106 -15.69 19.54 3.65
CA THR A 106 -17.01 20.18 3.84
C THR A 106 -16.96 21.68 3.60
N ASN A 107 -15.91 22.37 4.05
CA ASN A 107 -15.75 23.81 3.83
C ASN A 107 -15.53 24.18 2.34
N ALA A 108 -15.04 23.25 1.52
CA ALA A 108 -14.94 23.45 0.07
C ALA A 108 -16.30 23.32 -0.64
N HIS A 109 -17.30 22.72 0.01
CA HIS A 109 -18.65 22.47 -0.52
C HIS A 109 -19.73 22.96 0.46
N PRO A 110 -19.78 24.26 0.80
CA PRO A 110 -20.66 24.78 1.83
C PRO A 110 -22.14 24.57 1.49
N GLY A 111 -22.89 23.97 2.41
CA GLY A 111 -24.32 23.69 2.27
C GLY A 111 -24.65 22.39 1.53
N ASP A 112 -23.67 21.65 1.02
CA ASP A 112 -23.88 20.34 0.42
C ASP A 112 -23.87 19.24 1.49
N THR A 113 -25.07 18.82 1.89
CA THR A 113 -25.25 17.77 2.89
C THR A 113 -24.78 16.41 2.38
N SER A 114 -24.86 16.15 1.08
CA SER A 114 -24.43 14.88 0.50
C SER A 114 -22.91 14.69 0.58
N VAL A 115 -22.14 15.77 0.37
CA VAL A 115 -20.68 15.76 0.56
C VAL A 115 -20.33 15.55 2.03
N SER A 116 -21.06 16.22 2.94
CA SER A 116 -20.82 16.12 4.38
C SER A 116 -21.10 14.72 4.93
N GLU A 117 -22.18 14.07 4.49
CA GLU A 117 -22.50 12.70 4.84
C GLU A 117 -21.44 11.73 4.28
N ALA A 118 -21.14 11.83 2.98
CA ALA A 118 -20.18 10.95 2.33
C ALA A 118 -18.77 11.03 2.95
N VAL A 119 -18.30 12.23 3.29
CA VAL A 119 -16.98 12.38 3.91
C VAL A 119 -16.97 11.88 5.35
N ASN A 120 -18.10 11.90 6.06
CA ASN A 120 -18.21 11.40 7.44
C ASN A 120 -18.21 9.86 7.52
N ASP A 121 -18.66 9.17 6.48
CA ASP A 121 -18.65 7.71 6.40
C ASP A 121 -17.26 7.12 6.09
N LEU A 122 -16.33 7.94 5.60
CA LEU A 122 -14.95 7.51 5.31
C LEU A 122 -14.11 7.45 6.58
N GLN A 123 -13.21 6.48 6.67
CA GLN A 123 -12.15 6.46 7.68
C GLN A 123 -10.82 6.67 6.94
N PHE A 124 -10.19 7.85 7.07
CA PHE A 124 -8.96 8.14 6.32
C PHE A 124 -7.73 7.48 6.97
N GLY A 125 -7.76 7.28 8.29
CA GLY A 125 -6.72 6.55 9.01
C GLY A 125 -5.36 7.25 9.08
N PRO A 126 -5.28 8.56 9.41
CA PRO A 126 -3.99 9.16 9.74
C PRO A 126 -3.41 8.53 11.00
N PHE A 127 -2.09 8.58 11.11
CA PHE A 127 -1.36 8.03 12.24
C PHE A 127 -0.32 9.05 12.70
N PRO A 128 -0.20 9.33 14.01
CA PRO A 128 0.75 10.33 14.51
C PRO A 128 2.17 9.78 14.75
N ASP A 129 2.33 8.44 14.76
CA ASP A 129 3.59 7.77 15.03
C ASP A 129 3.84 6.67 13.98
N LEU A 130 4.93 6.83 13.24
CA LEU A 130 5.28 5.97 12.11
C LEU A 130 5.55 4.52 12.53
N ASP A 131 6.45 4.29 13.50
CA ASP A 131 6.82 2.93 13.91
C ASP A 131 5.66 2.20 14.56
N ARG A 132 4.89 2.94 15.36
CA ARG A 132 3.69 2.41 15.98
C ARG A 132 2.64 2.04 14.94
N SER A 133 2.45 2.87 13.91
CA SER A 133 1.48 2.55 12.84
C SER A 133 1.79 1.22 12.15
N VAL A 134 3.07 0.95 11.87
CA VAL A 134 3.51 -0.33 11.30
C VAL A 134 3.27 -1.49 12.26
N LYS A 135 3.63 -1.32 13.54
CA LYS A 135 3.41 -2.34 14.58
C LYS A 135 1.93 -2.66 14.78
N ASP A 136 1.08 -1.63 14.76
CA ASP A 136 -0.37 -1.76 14.92
C ASP A 136 -0.97 -2.54 13.73
N ASP A 137 -0.54 -2.25 12.50
CA ASP A 137 -1.00 -2.96 11.30
C ASP A 137 -0.50 -4.41 11.22
N VAL A 138 0.76 -4.66 11.60
CA VAL A 138 1.28 -6.03 11.73
C VAL A 138 0.51 -6.81 12.78
N THR A 139 0.23 -6.19 13.94
CA THR A 139 -0.56 -6.80 15.01
C THR A 139 -1.99 -7.08 14.56
N PHE A 140 -2.61 -6.14 13.84
CA PHE A 140 -3.93 -6.31 13.24
C PHE A 140 -3.97 -7.55 12.35
N LEU A 141 -3.04 -7.69 11.38
CA LEU A 141 -3.01 -8.84 10.48
C LEU A 141 -2.70 -10.15 11.22
N LYS A 142 -1.74 -10.15 12.15
CA LYS A 142 -1.41 -11.32 12.98
C LYS A 142 -2.61 -11.81 13.79
N ASN A 143 -3.47 -10.90 14.27
CA ASN A 143 -4.66 -11.25 15.04
C ASN A 143 -5.94 -11.44 14.20
N HIS A 144 -5.95 -11.02 12.94
CA HIS A 144 -7.16 -11.05 12.13
C HIS A 144 -7.57 -12.48 11.76
N PRO A 145 -8.83 -12.92 12.00
CA PRO A 145 -9.24 -14.31 11.81
C PRO A 145 -9.27 -14.76 10.35
N LEU A 146 -9.35 -13.82 9.40
CA LEU A 146 -9.38 -14.13 7.97
C LEU A 146 -7.98 -14.28 7.33
N VAL A 147 -6.93 -13.80 8.00
CA VAL A 147 -5.54 -13.85 7.51
C VAL A 147 -4.92 -15.19 7.90
N LEU A 148 -4.28 -15.86 6.93
CA LEU A 148 -3.54 -17.12 7.13
C LEU A 148 -2.45 -16.97 8.20
N LYS A 149 -2.18 -18.04 8.95
CA LYS A 149 -1.21 -18.05 10.06
C LYS A 149 0.07 -18.84 9.76
N GLU A 150 0.11 -19.47 8.60
CA GLU A 150 1.18 -20.36 8.16
C GLU A 150 2.40 -19.61 7.58
N GLY A 151 2.30 -18.30 7.38
CA GLY A 151 3.37 -17.43 6.86
C GLY A 151 3.82 -16.35 7.85
N ASN A 152 4.84 -15.60 7.47
CA ASN A 152 5.39 -14.50 8.26
C ASN A 152 4.66 -13.20 7.94
N ILE A 153 4.43 -12.39 8.99
CA ILE A 153 3.93 -11.03 8.86
C ILE A 153 4.96 -10.12 9.52
N THR A 154 5.64 -9.30 8.73
CA THR A 154 6.73 -8.41 9.19
C THR A 154 6.43 -6.97 8.85
N GLY A 155 6.94 -6.04 9.66
CA GLY A 155 6.73 -4.61 9.55
C GLY A 155 8.02 -3.85 9.34
N TRP A 156 8.01 -2.94 8.38
CA TRP A 156 9.17 -2.17 7.95
C TRP A 156 8.85 -0.68 7.78
N VAL A 157 9.87 0.14 7.90
CA VAL A 157 9.85 1.55 7.52
C VAL A 157 10.83 1.76 6.38
N TYR A 158 10.33 2.30 5.26
CA TYR A 158 11.14 2.83 4.16
C TYR A 158 11.53 4.28 4.46
N GLU A 159 12.82 4.58 4.39
CA GLU A 159 13.37 5.91 4.62
C GLU A 159 13.48 6.66 3.29
N VAL A 160 12.55 7.57 2.99
CA VAL A 160 12.50 8.29 1.70
C VAL A 160 13.75 9.13 1.43
N GLU A 161 14.49 9.48 2.48
CA GLU A 161 15.73 10.26 2.40
C GLU A 161 16.93 9.43 1.91
N THR A 162 16.91 8.11 2.14
CA THR A 162 18.07 7.22 1.88
C THR A 162 17.76 6.05 0.96
N GLY A 163 16.49 5.71 0.77
CA GLY A 163 16.02 4.53 0.06
C GLY A 163 16.17 3.23 0.85
N LYS A 164 16.59 3.27 2.11
CA LYS A 164 16.76 2.08 2.96
C LYS A 164 15.46 1.64 3.59
N ILE A 165 15.41 0.37 3.99
CA ILE A 165 14.36 -0.16 4.85
C ILE A 165 14.94 -0.57 6.21
N ARG A 166 14.16 -0.40 7.27
CA ARG A 166 14.45 -0.96 8.59
C ARG A 166 13.25 -1.71 9.15
N GLU A 167 13.52 -2.82 9.81
CA GLU A 167 12.49 -3.64 10.45
C GLU A 167 12.03 -3.02 11.78
N VAL A 168 10.76 -3.18 12.10
CA VAL A 168 10.16 -2.70 13.36
C VAL A 168 9.21 -3.69 14.04
N ALA A 169 8.72 -4.74 13.37
CA ALA A 169 7.68 -5.65 13.89
C ALA A 169 7.61 -7.03 13.22
#